data_AF-A0A8S2D3K6-F1
#
_entry.id   AF-A0A8S2D3K6-F1
#
_cell.length_a   1.000
_cell.length_b   1.000
_cell.length_c   1.000
_cell.angle_alpha   90.00
_cell.angle_beta   90.00
_cell.angle_gamma   90.00
#
_symmetry.space_group_name_H-M   'P 1'
#
loop_
_entity.id
_entity.type
_entity.pdbx_description
1 polymer ?
#
loop_
_entity_poly.entity_id
_entity_poly.type
_entity_poly.pdbx_seq_one_letter_code
_entity_poly.pdbx_strand_id
1 'polypeptide(L)'
;MSDTGRIQWYRRETSNYKREAWTPYSDIENDIIEDAHMKHGSQVELDDYSIELKRAIQISKEDKSNETAIKRLTNIPHCQQLRQERFFSSEPMTINVKTFSEQGYGSKFIRQWLYINNIAFYDLITNESIAGRVAQVAVWGILTEAAKLGRRIEARWMCNSLENAIGKSTTEIGQCCVHLYTRDSFLYRLVNRTLLDGGNRTKRDTLAPYCALLAAYLRRCCLIKDTIFSQLNDTSSSSSSSVVVYRGADLSPEQTEAYKNGIGKRFSWPSFSSTSKRREAAELFGNTLFVMNLKSISIKTNDCMADIQQYSQFPEEEETLLAAGINFKIWSAEHNLNGKFIIKVSVGRLLSDIDLDDDEKCDDTSL
;
A
#
# COMPACT_ATOMS: atom_id res chain seq x y z
N MET A 1 12.73 -8.04 23.20
CA MET A 1 11.40 -7.42 23.05
C MET A 1 10.41 -8.37 23.69
N SER A 2 9.75 -7.96 24.76
CA SER A 2 8.69 -8.75 25.39
C SER A 2 7.55 -8.91 24.41
N ASP A 3 7.09 -10.14 24.25
CA ASP A 3 5.97 -10.59 23.42
C ASP A 3 4.64 -9.98 23.95
N THR A 4 4.46 -8.68 23.77
CA THR A 4 3.18 -8.02 24.00
C THR A 4 2.31 -8.35 22.80
N GLY A 5 1.62 -9.49 22.86
CA GLY A 5 0.78 -9.95 21.76
C GLY A 5 -0.18 -8.85 21.29
N ARG A 6 -0.36 -8.75 19.97
CA ARG A 6 -1.26 -7.77 19.34
C ARG A 6 -2.64 -7.79 20.01
N ILE A 7 -3.16 -6.60 20.27
CA ILE A 7 -4.49 -6.38 20.84
C ILE A 7 -5.46 -6.09 19.70
N GLN A 8 -6.64 -6.71 19.73
CA GLN A 8 -7.70 -6.47 18.76
C GLN A 8 -9.05 -6.40 19.45
N TRP A 9 -9.79 -5.37 19.09
CA TRP A 9 -11.18 -5.19 19.43
C TRP A 9 -12.07 -5.79 18.33
N TYR A 10 -13.17 -6.39 18.76
CA TYR A 10 -14.17 -7.00 17.89
C TYR A 10 -15.56 -6.51 18.26
N ARG A 11 -16.44 -6.44 17.26
CA ARG A 11 -17.89 -6.28 17.42
C ARG A 11 -18.60 -7.57 17.04
N ARG A 12 -19.71 -7.84 17.71
CA ARG A 12 -20.58 -8.97 17.39
C ARG A 12 -21.35 -8.71 16.09
N GLU A 13 -21.49 -9.70 15.24
CA GLU A 13 -22.38 -9.58 14.08
C GLU A 13 -23.81 -9.93 14.49
N THR A 14 -24.76 -9.06 14.14
CA THR A 14 -26.20 -9.31 14.22
C THR A 14 -26.63 -10.15 13.02
N SER A 15 -26.10 -11.38 12.91
CA SER A 15 -26.53 -12.32 11.87
C SER A 15 -27.73 -13.15 12.34
N ASN A 16 -28.72 -13.35 11.46
CA ASN A 16 -29.86 -14.25 11.69
C ASN A 16 -29.48 -15.75 11.73
N TYR A 17 -28.20 -16.10 11.52
CA TYR A 17 -27.73 -17.48 11.49
C TYR A 17 -27.14 -17.91 12.85
N LYS A 18 -27.39 -19.17 13.23
CA LYS A 18 -27.11 -19.80 14.55
C LYS A 18 -25.64 -19.84 15.03
N ARG A 19 -24.71 -19.10 14.41
CA ARG A 19 -23.33 -18.98 14.90
C ARG A 19 -23.02 -17.54 15.24
N GLU A 20 -22.52 -17.32 16.45
CA GLU A 20 -21.96 -16.02 16.84
C GLU A 20 -20.73 -15.73 15.98
N ALA A 21 -20.86 -14.75 15.10
CA ALA A 21 -19.76 -14.19 14.34
C ALA A 21 -19.29 -12.89 14.99
N TRP A 22 -17.98 -12.64 14.94
CA TRP A 22 -17.33 -11.47 15.50
C TRP A 22 -16.44 -10.84 14.42
N THR A 23 -16.68 -9.58 14.09
CA THR A 23 -15.88 -8.84 13.12
C THR A 23 -14.84 -7.99 13.87
N PRO A 24 -13.57 -7.97 13.45
CA PRO A 24 -12.60 -7.02 14.00
C PRO A 24 -12.97 -5.59 13.59
N TYR A 25 -12.64 -4.63 14.45
CA TYR A 25 -12.56 -3.22 14.05
C TYR A 25 -11.39 -2.98 13.10
N SER A 26 -11.45 -1.93 12.29
CA SER A 26 -10.33 -1.55 11.43
C SER A 26 -9.08 -1.24 12.28
N ASP A 27 -7.89 -1.26 11.69
CA ASP A 27 -6.66 -1.01 12.45
C ASP A 27 -6.65 0.37 13.12
N ILE A 28 -7.26 1.38 12.48
CA ILE A 28 -7.33 2.74 13.03
C ILE A 28 -8.38 2.84 14.13
N GLU A 29 -9.56 2.27 13.92
CA GLU A 29 -10.61 2.21 14.94
C GLU A 29 -10.11 1.46 16.18
N ASN A 30 -9.39 0.35 15.98
CA ASN A 30 -8.78 -0.43 17.04
C ASN A 30 -7.82 0.40 17.90
N ASP A 31 -6.94 1.19 17.27
CA ASP A 31 -6.01 2.09 17.98
C ASP A 31 -6.76 3.18 18.75
N ILE A 32 -7.82 3.76 18.16
CA ILE A 32 -8.66 4.77 18.85
C ILE A 32 -9.34 4.17 20.09
N ILE A 33 -9.90 2.97 19.97
CA ILE A 33 -10.56 2.27 21.08
C ILE A 33 -9.55 1.91 22.17
N GLU A 34 -8.41 1.34 21.79
CA GLU A 34 -7.38 0.92 22.74
C GLU A 34 -6.78 2.13 23.47
N ASP A 35 -6.51 3.24 22.78
CA ASP A 35 -6.05 4.49 23.39
C ASP A 35 -7.02 5.00 24.45
N ALA A 36 -8.32 4.97 24.16
CA ALA A 36 -9.34 5.40 25.11
C ALA A 36 -9.45 4.44 26.30
N HIS A 37 -9.37 3.13 26.06
CA HIS A 37 -9.35 2.11 27.11
C HIS A 37 -8.15 2.29 28.04
N MET A 38 -6.94 2.49 27.50
CA MET A 38 -5.71 2.71 28.25
C MET A 38 -5.74 4.00 29.07
N LYS A 39 -6.47 5.03 28.61
CA LYS A 39 -6.70 6.29 29.34
C LYS A 39 -7.86 6.21 30.34
N HIS A 40 -8.42 5.03 30.59
CA HIS A 40 -9.59 4.80 31.44
C HIS A 40 -10.82 5.62 31.02
N GLY A 41 -10.95 5.91 29.72
CA GLY A 41 -12.13 6.53 29.14
C GLY A 41 -13.36 5.63 29.28
N SER A 42 -14.54 6.22 29.47
CA SER A 42 -15.80 5.48 29.52
C SER A 42 -16.47 5.36 28.16
N GLN A 43 -16.18 6.28 27.24
CA GLN A 43 -16.82 6.40 25.94
C GLN A 43 -15.78 6.69 24.85
N VAL A 44 -16.01 6.14 23.66
CA VAL A 44 -15.22 6.38 22.45
C VAL A 44 -16.17 6.80 21.34
N GLU A 45 -15.79 7.83 20.58
CA GLU A 45 -16.53 8.25 19.39
C GLU A 45 -15.80 7.76 18.15
N LEU A 46 -16.53 7.08 17.26
CA LEU A 46 -16.07 6.60 15.96
C LEU A 46 -17.02 7.12 14.86
N ASP A 47 -16.67 6.95 13.59
CA ASP A 47 -17.40 7.63 12.51
C ASP A 47 -18.88 7.24 12.45
N ASP A 48 -19.17 5.94 12.47
CA ASP A 48 -20.53 5.41 12.31
C ASP A 48 -21.22 5.07 13.65
N TYR A 49 -20.47 5.06 14.76
CA TYR A 49 -20.94 4.58 16.06
C TYR A 49 -20.18 5.21 17.23
N SER A 50 -20.74 5.08 18.43
CA SER A 50 -20.03 5.31 19.68
C SER A 50 -19.86 3.99 20.43
N ILE A 51 -18.87 3.93 21.32
CA ILE A 51 -18.60 2.76 22.15
C ILE A 51 -18.65 3.16 23.61
N GLU A 52 -19.40 2.41 24.42
CA GLU A 52 -19.38 2.50 25.87
C GLU A 52 -18.50 1.36 26.44
N LEU A 53 -17.26 1.68 26.77
CA LEU A 53 -16.24 0.69 27.17
C LEU A 53 -16.63 -0.07 28.44
N LYS A 54 -17.27 0.60 29.41
CA LYS A 54 -17.69 0.00 30.68
C LYS A 54 -18.79 -1.07 30.50
N ARG A 55 -19.69 -0.83 29.55
CA ARG A 55 -20.77 -1.77 29.20
C ARG A 55 -20.34 -2.78 28.14
N ALA A 56 -19.17 -2.58 27.52
CA ALA A 56 -18.68 -3.35 26.38
C ALA A 56 -19.71 -3.42 25.25
N ILE A 57 -20.26 -2.26 24.87
CA ILE A 57 -21.20 -2.14 23.74
C ILE A 57 -20.79 -1.04 22.76
N GLN A 58 -21.18 -1.25 21.51
CA GLN A 58 -21.22 -0.29 20.42
C GLN A 58 -22.67 0.16 20.21
N ILE A 59 -22.88 1.44 19.94
CA ILE A 59 -24.19 2.05 19.67
C ILE A 59 -24.13 2.75 18.31
N SER A 60 -25.03 2.41 17.39
CA SER A 60 -25.10 3.07 16.08
C SER A 60 -25.52 4.54 16.22
N LYS A 61 -24.90 5.42 15.43
CA LYS A 61 -25.28 6.84 15.35
C LYS A 61 -26.56 7.07 14.56
N GLU A 62 -26.83 6.20 13.59
CA GLU A 62 -28.04 6.26 12.76
C GLU A 62 -29.25 5.70 13.53
N ASP A 63 -29.05 4.59 14.25
CA ASP A 63 -30.07 3.93 15.04
C ASP A 63 -29.56 3.69 16.47
N LYS A 64 -29.92 4.59 17.39
CA LYS A 64 -29.50 4.51 18.79
C LYS A 64 -30.04 3.29 19.53
N SER A 65 -31.05 2.61 18.97
CA SER A 65 -31.56 1.35 19.55
C SER A 65 -30.73 0.14 19.15
N ASN A 66 -29.91 0.27 18.10
CA ASN A 66 -29.02 -0.77 17.64
C ASN A 66 -27.73 -0.80 18.48
N GLU A 67 -27.79 -1.57 19.56
CA GLU A 67 -26.65 -1.90 20.41
C GLU A 67 -26.02 -3.23 19.98
N THR A 68 -24.69 -3.28 19.95
CA THR A 68 -23.93 -4.48 19.59
C THR A 68 -22.84 -4.72 20.62
N ALA A 69 -22.72 -5.95 21.13
CA ALA A 69 -21.66 -6.30 22.08
C ALA A 69 -20.27 -6.18 21.44
N ILE A 70 -19.29 -5.72 22.21
CA ILE A 70 -17.90 -5.65 21.81
C ILE A 70 -17.02 -6.47 22.76
N LYS A 71 -15.84 -6.87 22.30
CA LYS A 71 -14.85 -7.54 23.15
C LYS A 71 -13.43 -7.17 22.75
N ARG A 72 -12.55 -7.20 23.75
CA ARG A 72 -11.10 -7.04 23.61
C ARG A 72 -10.44 -8.40 23.69
N LEU A 73 -9.58 -8.74 22.73
CA LEU A 73 -8.74 -9.92 22.80
C LEU A 73 -7.27 -9.53 22.90
N THR A 74 -6.56 -10.18 23.82
CA THR A 74 -5.09 -10.16 23.91
C THR A 74 -4.54 -11.47 23.38
N ASN A 75 -3.30 -11.48 22.89
CA ASN A 75 -2.61 -12.68 22.39
C ASN A 75 -3.30 -13.33 21.19
N ILE A 76 -3.60 -12.51 20.18
CA ILE A 76 -4.19 -12.97 18.93
C ILE A 76 -3.26 -14.01 18.26
N PRO A 77 -3.78 -15.16 17.80
CA PRO A 77 -2.99 -16.15 17.08
C PRO A 77 -2.26 -15.55 15.87
N HIS A 78 -1.03 -16.00 15.61
CA HIS A 78 -0.19 -15.50 14.51
C HIS A 78 -0.91 -15.51 13.14
N CYS A 79 -1.77 -16.48 12.86
CA CYS A 79 -2.50 -16.53 11.57
C CYS A 79 -3.52 -15.39 11.39
N GLN A 80 -3.97 -14.75 12.49
CA GLN A 80 -4.83 -13.57 12.49
C GLN A 80 -4.02 -12.26 12.52
N GLN A 81 -2.69 -12.34 12.59
CA GLN A 81 -1.77 -11.21 12.47
C GLN A 81 -1.33 -10.99 11.01
N LEU A 82 -2.11 -11.46 10.04
CA LEU A 82 -1.88 -11.28 8.61
C LEU A 82 -3.02 -10.43 8.02
N ARG A 83 -2.69 -9.58 7.06
CA ARG A 83 -3.59 -8.58 6.48
C ARG A 83 -4.43 -9.16 5.34
N GLN A 84 -5.60 -9.70 5.66
CA GLN A 84 -6.50 -10.32 4.68
C GLN A 84 -6.92 -9.38 3.53
N GLU A 85 -7.19 -8.11 3.83
CA GLU A 85 -7.62 -7.06 2.88
C GLU A 85 -6.63 -6.83 1.70
N ARG A 86 -5.38 -7.30 1.81
CA ARG A 86 -4.40 -7.25 0.70
C ARG A 86 -4.66 -8.23 -0.41
N PHE A 87 -5.27 -9.36 -0.05
CA PHE A 87 -5.35 -10.54 -0.87
C PHE A 87 -6.79 -10.76 -1.40
N PHE A 88 -7.78 -10.25 -0.66
CA PHE A 88 -9.19 -10.17 -1.04
C PHE A 88 -9.56 -8.74 -1.42
N SER A 89 -8.83 -8.11 -2.35
CA SER A 89 -9.15 -6.74 -2.74
C SER A 89 -10.64 -6.64 -3.09
N SER A 90 -11.36 -5.76 -2.40
CA SER A 90 -12.78 -5.47 -2.65
C SER A 90 -13.02 -4.94 -4.07
N GLU A 91 -11.96 -4.55 -4.76
CA GLU A 91 -11.91 -4.23 -6.17
C GLU A 91 -11.06 -5.32 -6.86
N PRO A 92 -11.59 -6.10 -7.82
CA PRO A 92 -10.82 -7.13 -8.52
C PRO A 92 -9.58 -6.51 -9.16
N MET A 93 -8.46 -7.26 -9.26
CA MET A 93 -7.28 -6.76 -9.95
C MET A 93 -7.62 -6.40 -11.40
N THR A 94 -7.89 -5.12 -11.67
CA THR A 94 -8.23 -4.63 -13.00
C THR A 94 -6.97 -4.60 -13.85
N ILE A 95 -6.61 -5.77 -14.37
CA ILE A 95 -5.70 -5.87 -15.50
C ILE A 95 -6.57 -5.51 -16.68
N ASN A 96 -6.32 -4.35 -17.26
CA ASN A 96 -6.83 -4.10 -18.59
C ASN A 96 -6.12 -5.11 -19.51
N VAL A 97 -6.81 -6.21 -19.84
CA VAL A 97 -6.27 -7.31 -20.67
C VAL A 97 -5.78 -6.78 -22.04
N LYS A 98 -6.20 -5.57 -22.44
CA LYS A 98 -5.76 -4.89 -23.66
C LYS A 98 -4.41 -4.16 -23.54
N THR A 99 -3.80 -4.04 -22.35
CA THR A 99 -2.60 -3.22 -22.13
C THR A 99 -1.28 -4.00 -22.06
N PHE A 100 -1.26 -5.27 -22.45
CA PHE A 100 -0.03 -6.06 -22.57
C PHE A 100 0.80 -5.64 -23.81
N SER A 101 1.25 -4.38 -23.90
CA SER A 101 2.27 -3.97 -24.88
C SER A 101 2.78 -2.54 -24.76
N GLU A 102 2.10 -1.59 -24.10
CA GLU A 102 2.59 -0.19 -24.03
C GLU A 102 2.22 0.47 -22.70
N GLN A 103 3.13 0.45 -21.73
CA GLN A 103 2.96 1.22 -20.50
C GLN A 103 4.27 1.93 -20.14
N GLY A 104 4.17 3.26 -19.96
CA GLY A 104 5.26 4.08 -19.48
C GLY A 104 5.59 3.76 -18.02
N TYR A 105 6.83 4.03 -17.62
CA TYR A 105 7.31 3.75 -16.26
C TYR A 105 6.60 4.60 -15.20
N GLY A 106 6.16 3.99 -14.10
CA GLY A 106 5.63 4.67 -12.93
C GLY A 106 4.23 5.30 -13.10
N SER A 107 3.64 5.70 -11.98
CA SER A 107 2.28 6.26 -11.95
C SER A 107 2.16 7.62 -12.64
N LYS A 108 1.39 7.68 -13.74
CA LYS A 108 1.02 8.94 -14.44
C LYS A 108 0.31 9.93 -13.49
N PHE A 109 -0.49 9.41 -12.56
CA PHE A 109 -1.21 10.18 -11.56
C PHE A 109 -0.27 11.00 -10.67
N ILE A 110 0.79 10.36 -10.15
CA ILE A 110 1.80 11.01 -9.32
C ILE A 110 2.65 11.98 -10.14
N ARG A 111 3.14 11.54 -11.31
CA ARG A 111 4.01 12.35 -12.17
C ARG A 111 3.35 13.64 -12.65
N GLN A 112 2.09 13.56 -13.06
CA GLN A 112 1.36 14.73 -13.55
C GLN A 112 1.15 15.76 -12.45
N TRP A 113 0.83 15.32 -11.22
CA TRP A 113 0.68 16.24 -10.10
C TRP A 113 1.99 16.95 -9.76
N LEU A 114 3.11 16.22 -9.71
CA LEU A 114 4.44 16.80 -9.47
C LEU A 114 4.82 17.83 -10.54
N TYR A 115 4.58 17.49 -11.81
CA TYR A 115 4.82 18.39 -12.95
C TYR A 115 4.02 19.70 -12.83
N ILE A 116 2.70 19.60 -12.61
CA ILE A 116 1.82 20.78 -12.49
C ILE A 116 2.23 21.68 -11.32
N ASN A 117 2.72 21.10 -10.22
CA ASN A 117 3.13 21.84 -9.04
C ASN A 117 4.60 22.27 -9.06
N ASN A 118 5.32 22.00 -10.16
CA ASN A 118 6.74 22.30 -10.32
C ASN A 118 7.61 21.74 -9.16
N ILE A 119 7.36 20.48 -8.78
CA ILE A 119 8.09 19.79 -7.72
C ILE A 119 8.94 18.69 -8.36
N ALA A 120 10.25 18.77 -8.22
CA ALA A 120 11.11 17.68 -8.64
C ALA A 120 10.95 16.50 -7.66
N PHE A 121 10.88 15.28 -8.18
CA PHE A 121 10.74 14.09 -7.34
C PHE A 121 11.89 13.95 -6.32
N TYR A 122 13.09 14.38 -6.71
CA TYR A 122 14.27 14.35 -5.83
C TYR A 122 14.13 15.28 -4.63
N ASP A 123 13.42 16.41 -4.77
CA ASP A 123 13.19 17.35 -3.67
C ASP A 123 12.37 16.71 -2.54
N LEU A 124 11.44 15.81 -2.86
CA LEU A 124 10.68 15.07 -1.83
C LEU A 124 11.56 14.14 -1.00
N ILE A 125 12.74 13.77 -1.52
CA ILE A 125 13.67 12.86 -0.85
C ILE A 125 14.68 13.63 0.01
N THR A 126 15.09 14.81 -0.45
CA THR A 126 16.23 15.55 0.11
C THR A 126 15.88 16.90 0.74
N ASN A 127 14.74 17.49 0.40
CA ASN A 127 14.33 18.80 0.88
C ASN A 127 13.16 18.69 1.87
N GLU A 128 13.47 18.86 3.16
CA GLU A 128 12.51 18.76 4.27
C GLU A 128 11.40 19.81 4.18
N SER A 129 11.71 21.02 3.71
CA SER A 129 10.72 22.09 3.54
C SER A 129 9.71 21.76 2.45
N ILE A 130 10.18 21.26 1.30
CA ILE A 130 9.29 20.83 0.21
C ILE A 130 8.48 19.61 0.63
N ALA A 131 9.11 18.59 1.21
CA ALA A 131 8.40 17.40 1.71
C ALA A 131 7.34 17.76 2.76
N GLY A 132 7.67 18.66 3.70
CA GLY A 132 6.75 19.17 4.71
C GLY A 132 5.55 19.90 4.11
N ARG A 133 5.78 20.77 3.10
CA ARG A 133 4.69 21.42 2.36
C ARG A 133 3.79 20.41 1.65
N VAL A 134 4.37 19.41 0.98
CA VAL A 134 3.58 18.37 0.31
C VAL A 134 2.80 17.53 1.33
N ALA A 135 3.35 17.29 2.52
CA ALA A 135 2.65 16.61 3.61
C ALA A 135 1.45 17.42 4.11
N GLN A 136 1.54 18.75 4.19
CA GLN A 136 0.39 19.61 4.51
C GLN A 136 -0.72 19.49 3.45
N VAL A 137 -0.36 19.47 2.15
CA VAL A 137 -1.34 19.26 1.07
C VAL A 137 -1.96 17.86 1.15
N ALA A 138 -1.16 16.83 1.49
CA ALA A 138 -1.66 15.48 1.72
C ALA A 138 -2.65 15.41 2.89
N VAL A 139 -2.36 16.08 4.02
CA VAL A 139 -3.28 16.19 5.16
C VAL A 139 -4.62 16.78 4.73
N TRP A 140 -4.60 17.91 4.02
CA TRP A 140 -5.82 18.54 3.51
C TRP A 140 -6.60 17.60 2.57
N GLY A 141 -5.89 16.92 1.67
CA GLY A 141 -6.50 15.98 0.72
C GLY A 141 -7.15 14.78 1.38
N ILE A 142 -6.49 14.19 2.39
CA ILE A 142 -7.02 13.07 3.19
C ILE A 142 -8.31 13.50 3.89
N LEU A 143 -8.30 14.65 4.59
CA LEU A 143 -9.50 15.18 5.27
C LEU A 143 -10.65 15.46 4.29
N THR A 144 -10.33 15.98 3.11
CA THR A 144 -11.32 16.30 2.07
C THR A 144 -12.01 15.04 1.55
N GLU A 145 -11.26 13.99 1.24
CA GLU A 145 -11.84 12.73 0.78
C GLU A 145 -12.58 12.00 1.90
N ALA A 146 -12.05 12.05 3.13
CA ALA A 146 -12.72 11.50 4.30
C ALA A 146 -14.09 12.12 4.56
N ALA A 147 -14.19 13.45 4.41
CA ALA A 147 -15.46 14.16 4.59
C ALA A 147 -16.53 13.69 3.59
N LYS A 148 -16.13 13.34 2.36
CA LYS A 148 -17.04 12.78 1.33
C LYS A 148 -17.50 11.36 1.66
N LEU A 149 -16.68 10.61 2.40
CA LEU A 149 -16.93 9.21 2.78
C LEU A 149 -17.54 9.06 4.18
N GLY A 150 -17.72 10.16 4.93
CA GLY A 150 -18.15 10.11 6.33
C GLY A 150 -17.07 9.59 7.30
N ARG A 151 -15.79 9.59 6.91
CA ARG A 151 -14.66 8.99 7.68
C ARG A 151 -13.83 10.02 8.45
N ARG A 152 -14.48 11.01 9.08
CA ARG A 152 -13.81 12.19 9.63
C ARG A 152 -12.94 11.90 10.85
N ILE A 153 -13.39 11.02 11.74
CA ILE A 153 -12.68 10.65 12.96
C ILE A 153 -11.45 9.82 12.60
N GLU A 154 -11.62 8.81 11.74
CA GLU A 154 -10.49 8.01 11.24
C GLU A 154 -9.44 8.92 10.55
N ALA A 155 -9.89 9.82 9.68
CA ALA A 155 -8.99 10.75 8.99
C ALA A 155 -8.29 11.73 9.92
N ARG A 156 -8.98 12.24 10.96
CA ARG A 156 -8.37 13.13 11.95
C ARG A 156 -7.20 12.42 12.65
N TRP A 157 -7.40 11.16 13.04
CA TRP A 157 -6.34 10.37 13.66
C TRP A 157 -5.14 10.23 12.71
N MET A 158 -5.37 9.84 11.46
CA MET A 158 -4.30 9.67 10.46
C MET A 158 -3.57 10.99 10.16
N CYS A 159 -4.31 12.09 10.02
CA CYS A 159 -3.77 13.40 9.75
C CYS A 159 -2.95 13.93 10.92
N ASN A 160 -3.38 13.72 12.17
CA ASN A 160 -2.58 14.10 13.34
C ASN A 160 -1.22 13.36 13.33
N SER A 161 -1.19 12.08 12.97
CA SER A 161 0.09 11.33 12.84
C SER A 161 1.01 11.94 11.79
N LEU A 162 0.46 12.31 10.63
CA LEU A 162 1.22 12.92 9.55
C LEU A 162 1.68 14.34 9.91
N GLU A 163 0.82 15.16 10.51
CA GLU A 163 1.14 16.50 11.02
C GLU A 163 2.27 16.45 12.05
N ASN A 164 2.27 15.48 12.95
CA ASN A 164 3.35 15.26 13.91
C ASN A 164 4.69 14.86 13.27
N ALA A 165 4.70 14.43 12.01
CA ALA A 165 5.92 14.18 11.26
C ALA A 165 6.41 15.42 10.48
N ILE A 166 5.55 16.43 10.28
CA ILE A 166 5.91 17.67 9.59
C ILE A 166 6.91 18.47 10.46
N GLY A 167 7.96 18.99 9.82
CA GLY A 167 9.05 19.71 10.51
C GLY A 167 10.12 18.78 11.09
N LYS A 168 9.96 17.46 10.95
CA LYS A 168 11.03 16.48 11.17
C LYS A 168 11.72 16.15 9.84
N SER A 169 12.35 14.99 9.74
CA SER A 169 13.06 14.59 8.51
C SER A 169 12.14 14.08 7.39
N THR A 170 12.59 14.14 6.12
CA THR A 170 11.90 13.49 4.99
C THR A 170 11.72 11.99 5.20
N THR A 171 12.61 11.37 5.97
CA THR A 171 12.56 9.94 6.32
C THR A 171 11.38 9.66 7.24
N GLU A 172 11.17 10.48 8.28
CA GLU A 172 10.06 10.32 9.22
C GLU A 172 8.70 10.58 8.58
N ILE A 173 8.59 11.58 7.70
CA ILE A 173 7.38 11.80 6.89
C ILE A 173 7.07 10.56 6.04
N GLY A 174 8.08 10.00 5.38
CA GLY A 174 7.92 8.81 4.55
C GLY A 174 7.56 7.55 5.34
N GLN A 175 8.20 7.34 6.50
CA GLN A 175 7.85 6.25 7.43
C GLN A 175 6.40 6.37 7.92
N CYS A 176 5.95 7.59 8.25
CA CYS A 176 4.57 7.84 8.61
C CYS A 176 3.62 7.49 7.43
N CYS A 177 3.95 7.90 6.21
CA CYS A 177 3.14 7.56 5.03
C CYS A 177 3.03 6.04 4.82
N VAL A 178 4.14 5.31 4.96
CA VAL A 178 4.17 3.85 4.90
C VAL A 178 3.30 3.24 5.99
N HIS A 179 3.48 3.70 7.23
CA HIS A 179 2.70 3.21 8.36
C HIS A 179 1.20 3.36 8.08
N LEU A 180 0.74 4.55 7.70
CA LEU A 180 -0.65 4.82 7.34
C LEU A 180 -1.15 3.95 6.16
N TYR A 181 -0.31 3.69 5.15
CA TYR A 181 -0.68 2.85 4.01
C TYR A 181 -0.87 1.38 4.40
N THR A 182 -0.11 0.90 5.39
CA THR A 182 -0.15 -0.51 5.82
C THR A 182 -1.36 -0.85 6.69
N ARG A 183 -2.02 0.17 7.25
CA ARG A 183 -3.22 0.03 8.08
C ARG A 183 -4.45 -0.29 7.23
N ASP A 184 -5.29 -1.21 7.69
CA ASP A 184 -6.66 -1.31 7.21
C ASP A 184 -7.41 -0.01 7.52
N SER A 185 -7.64 0.79 6.47
CA SER A 185 -8.18 2.15 6.56
C SER A 185 -8.92 2.54 5.29
N PHE A 186 -9.77 3.57 5.39
CA PHE A 186 -10.41 4.15 4.20
C PHE A 186 -9.37 4.69 3.20
N LEU A 187 -8.25 5.25 3.70
CA LEU A 187 -7.22 5.84 2.85
C LEU A 187 -6.54 4.78 1.98
N TYR A 188 -6.17 3.64 2.56
CA TYR A 188 -5.58 2.54 1.81
C TYR A 188 -6.50 2.07 0.67
N ARG A 189 -7.78 1.82 0.98
CA ARG A 189 -8.77 1.39 -0.02
C ARG A 189 -8.95 2.44 -1.12
N LEU A 190 -9.08 3.71 -0.73
CA LEU A 190 -9.31 4.82 -1.65
C LEU A 190 -8.11 5.08 -2.57
N VAL A 191 -6.88 5.04 -2.05
CA VAL A 191 -5.65 5.21 -2.83
C VAL A 191 -5.52 4.11 -3.88
N ASN A 192 -5.66 2.84 -3.47
CA ASN A 192 -5.51 1.73 -4.40
C ASN A 192 -6.60 1.75 -5.49
N ARG A 193 -7.86 2.01 -5.12
CA ARG A 193 -8.95 2.17 -6.10
C ARG A 193 -8.68 3.31 -7.07
N THR A 194 -8.27 4.47 -6.58
CA THR A 194 -7.99 5.65 -7.41
C THR A 194 -6.90 5.36 -8.44
N LEU A 195 -5.85 4.65 -8.03
CA LEU A 195 -4.75 4.28 -8.91
C LEU A 195 -5.19 3.20 -9.94
N LEU A 196 -6.02 2.23 -9.55
CA LEU A 196 -6.59 1.23 -10.45
C LEU A 196 -7.49 1.83 -11.53
N ASP A 197 -8.29 2.85 -11.20
CA ASP A 197 -9.18 3.57 -12.13
C ASP A 197 -8.43 4.50 -13.11
N GLY A 198 -7.20 4.13 -13.51
CA GLY A 198 -6.35 4.91 -14.40
C GLY A 198 -5.85 6.22 -13.78
N GLY A 199 -5.89 6.35 -12.44
CA GLY A 199 -5.57 7.58 -11.75
C GLY A 199 -6.65 8.63 -11.94
N ASN A 200 -7.86 8.36 -11.42
CA ASN A 200 -9.02 9.25 -11.54
C ASN A 200 -8.61 10.72 -11.30
N ARG A 201 -8.59 11.50 -12.40
CA ARG A 201 -8.04 12.86 -12.41
C ARG A 201 -8.75 13.79 -11.43
N THR A 202 -10.01 13.50 -11.07
CA THR A 202 -10.78 14.29 -10.10
C THR A 202 -10.23 14.21 -8.67
N LYS A 203 -9.45 13.17 -8.35
CA LYS A 203 -8.81 12.98 -7.04
C LYS A 203 -7.32 13.30 -7.04
N ARG A 204 -6.80 13.82 -8.16
CA ARG A 204 -5.37 14.12 -8.32
C ARG A 204 -4.90 15.09 -7.24
N ASP A 205 -5.60 16.20 -7.07
CA ASP A 205 -5.14 17.26 -6.19
C ASP A 205 -5.40 16.95 -4.70
N THR A 206 -6.14 15.87 -4.40
CA THR A 206 -6.37 15.38 -3.03
C THR A 206 -5.46 14.20 -2.66
N LEU A 207 -5.29 13.19 -3.53
CA LEU A 207 -4.57 11.96 -3.19
C LEU A 207 -3.16 11.85 -3.78
N ALA A 208 -2.85 12.54 -4.88
CA ALA A 208 -1.52 12.49 -5.46
C ALA A 208 -0.41 13.01 -4.54
N PRO A 209 -0.60 14.05 -3.70
CA PRO A 209 0.41 14.49 -2.74
C PRO A 209 0.85 13.36 -1.78
N TYR A 210 -0.13 12.65 -1.21
CA TYR A 210 0.14 11.50 -0.33
C TYR A 210 0.88 10.38 -1.07
N CYS A 211 0.41 10.04 -2.28
CA CYS A 211 1.05 9.03 -3.12
C CYS A 211 2.48 9.43 -3.52
N ALA A 212 2.74 10.71 -3.75
CA ALA A 212 4.06 11.24 -4.10
C ALA A 212 5.05 11.07 -2.94
N LEU A 213 4.64 11.39 -1.70
CA LEU A 213 5.47 11.18 -0.50
C LEU A 213 5.78 9.71 -0.28
N LEU A 214 4.77 8.84 -0.40
CA LEU A 214 4.96 7.39 -0.28
C LEU A 214 5.94 6.88 -1.34
N ALA A 215 5.77 7.26 -2.61
CA ALA A 215 6.67 6.88 -3.69
C ALA A 215 8.10 7.42 -3.48
N ALA A 216 8.24 8.66 -2.99
CA ALA A 216 9.52 9.27 -2.69
C ALA A 216 10.28 8.50 -1.62
N TYR A 217 9.59 8.08 -0.56
CA TYR A 217 10.17 7.23 0.47
C TYR A 217 10.66 5.88 -0.08
N LEU A 218 9.84 5.19 -0.89
CA LEU A 218 10.26 3.92 -1.50
C LEU A 218 11.52 4.08 -2.36
N ARG A 219 11.60 5.17 -3.12
CA ARG A 219 12.79 5.49 -3.93
C ARG A 219 14.01 5.80 -3.06
N ARG A 220 13.84 6.53 -1.96
CA ARG A 220 14.91 6.79 -0.99
C ARG A 220 15.49 5.49 -0.44
N CYS A 221 14.64 4.54 -0.07
CA CYS A 221 15.10 3.22 0.42
C CYS A 221 15.90 2.45 -0.64
N CYS A 222 15.53 2.56 -1.92
CA CYS A 222 16.32 1.97 -3.03
C CYS A 222 17.69 2.63 -3.16
N LEU A 223 17.73 3.97 -3.18
CA LEU A 223 18.96 4.77 -3.32
C LEU A 223 20.00 4.42 -2.26
N ILE A 224 19.57 4.32 -1.00
CA ILE A 224 20.47 3.99 0.13
C ILE A 224 21.04 2.58 -0.02
N LYS A 225 20.22 1.59 -0.38
CA LYS A 225 20.69 0.21 -0.58
C LYS A 225 21.74 0.15 -1.69
N ASP A 226 21.48 0.76 -2.84
CA ASP A 226 22.43 0.77 -3.95
C ASP A 226 23.76 1.45 -3.59
N THR A 227 23.71 2.49 -2.75
CA THR A 227 24.92 3.21 -2.28
C THR A 227 25.72 2.36 -1.31
N ILE A 228 25.06 1.66 -0.39
CA ILE A 228 25.71 0.74 0.56
C ILE A 228 26.30 -0.47 -0.17
N PHE A 229 25.57 -1.05 -1.13
CA PHE A 229 26.07 -2.17 -1.93
C PHE A 229 27.21 -1.77 -2.87
N SER A 230 27.19 -0.57 -3.45
CA SER A 230 28.30 -0.09 -4.29
C SER A 230 29.56 0.22 -3.49
N GLN A 231 29.43 0.70 -2.24
CA GLN A 231 30.57 0.96 -1.36
C GLN A 231 31.16 -0.30 -0.74
N LEU A 232 30.38 -1.37 -0.58
CA LEU A 232 30.84 -2.63 0.01
C LEU A 232 31.39 -3.63 -1.02
N ASN A 233 31.02 -3.52 -2.30
CA ASN A 233 31.39 -4.47 -3.36
C ASN A 233 32.42 -3.93 -4.36
N ASP A 234 33.51 -3.33 -3.87
CA ASP A 234 34.71 -3.03 -4.69
C ASP A 234 35.51 -4.31 -5.07
N THR A 235 34.95 -5.50 -4.82
CA THR A 235 35.53 -6.81 -5.15
C THR A 235 34.60 -7.64 -6.04
N SER A 236 34.65 -7.36 -7.34
CA SER A 236 34.59 -8.29 -8.49
C SER A 236 33.55 -9.42 -8.56
N SER A 237 32.51 -9.45 -7.73
CA SER A 237 31.45 -10.46 -7.76
C SER A 237 30.10 -9.79 -8.02
N SER A 238 29.81 -9.60 -9.32
CA SER A 238 28.56 -9.06 -9.86
C SER A 238 27.34 -9.96 -9.63
N SER A 239 27.21 -10.61 -8.47
CA SER A 239 25.98 -11.29 -8.08
C SER A 239 25.00 -10.24 -7.57
N SER A 240 24.29 -9.59 -8.49
CA SER A 240 23.11 -8.80 -8.13
C SER A 240 22.17 -9.69 -7.31
N SER A 241 22.02 -9.39 -6.01
CA SER A 241 21.20 -10.19 -5.11
C SER A 241 19.74 -10.06 -5.57
N SER A 242 19.23 -11.10 -6.23
CA SER A 242 17.82 -11.15 -6.63
C SER A 242 16.96 -11.29 -5.38
N VAL A 243 16.03 -10.36 -5.16
CA VAL A 243 15.03 -10.48 -4.09
C VAL A 243 13.79 -11.14 -4.66
N VAL A 244 13.28 -12.18 -4.01
CA VAL A 244 12.01 -12.82 -4.39
C VAL A 244 10.96 -12.43 -3.37
N VAL A 245 9.81 -11.95 -3.85
CA VAL A 245 8.64 -11.62 -3.03
C VAL A 245 7.39 -12.27 -3.57
N TYR A 246 6.36 -12.37 -2.72
CA TYR A 246 5.16 -13.14 -2.95
C TYR A 246 3.91 -12.31 -2.68
N ARG A 247 2.86 -12.54 -3.46
CA ARG A 247 1.54 -11.91 -3.24
C ARG A 247 0.43 -12.88 -3.61
N GLY A 248 -0.44 -13.19 -2.66
CA GLY A 248 -1.70 -13.89 -2.93
C GLY A 248 -2.69 -12.94 -3.62
N ALA A 249 -3.61 -13.49 -4.41
CA ALA A 249 -4.71 -12.75 -5.01
C ALA A 249 -5.84 -13.70 -5.38
N ASP A 250 -7.06 -13.15 -5.49
CA ASP A 250 -8.16 -13.81 -6.17
C ASP A 250 -8.28 -13.32 -7.60
N LEU A 251 -8.14 -14.25 -8.55
CA LEU A 251 -8.35 -14.02 -9.97
C LEU A 251 -9.63 -14.71 -10.46
N SER A 252 -10.40 -14.01 -11.28
CA SER A 252 -11.47 -14.62 -12.06
C SER A 252 -10.90 -15.55 -13.13
N PRO A 253 -11.69 -16.51 -13.64
CA PRO A 253 -11.26 -17.38 -14.73
C PRO A 253 -10.74 -16.60 -15.96
N GLU A 254 -11.37 -15.46 -16.28
CA GLU A 254 -10.97 -14.59 -17.39
C GLU A 254 -9.60 -13.95 -17.14
N GLN A 255 -9.31 -13.52 -15.90
CA GLN A 255 -8.01 -12.97 -15.52
C GLN A 255 -6.92 -14.05 -15.53
N THR A 256 -7.24 -15.25 -15.04
CA THR A 256 -6.35 -16.42 -15.12
C THR A 256 -5.96 -16.71 -16.57
N GLU A 257 -6.94 -16.73 -17.47
CA GLU A 257 -6.72 -16.97 -18.90
C GLU A 257 -5.93 -15.83 -19.57
N ALA A 258 -6.19 -14.58 -19.17
CA ALA A 258 -5.40 -13.43 -19.62
C ALA A 258 -3.91 -13.55 -19.26
N TYR A 259 -3.59 -14.02 -18.05
CA TYR A 259 -2.19 -14.25 -17.64
C TYR A 259 -1.53 -15.41 -18.39
N LYS A 260 -2.27 -16.50 -18.68
CA LYS A 260 -1.76 -17.60 -19.52
C LYS A 260 -1.41 -17.10 -20.93
N ASN A 261 -2.32 -16.35 -21.55
CA ASN A 261 -2.09 -15.75 -22.87
C ASN A 261 -1.10 -14.56 -22.85
N GLY A 262 -0.74 -14.09 -21.65
CA GLY A 262 0.22 -13.03 -21.40
C GLY A 262 1.65 -13.51 -21.19
N ILE A 263 1.93 -14.82 -21.22
CA ILE A 263 3.30 -15.34 -21.04
C ILE A 263 4.25 -14.70 -22.07
N GLY A 264 5.39 -14.22 -21.59
CA GLY A 264 6.37 -13.47 -22.38
C GLY A 264 6.06 -11.97 -22.54
N LYS A 265 4.82 -11.54 -22.30
CA LYS A 265 4.39 -10.14 -22.37
C LYS A 265 4.67 -9.39 -21.06
N ARG A 266 4.54 -8.07 -21.13
CA ARG A 266 4.72 -7.15 -19.99
C ARG A 266 3.40 -6.53 -19.55
N PHE A 267 3.29 -6.23 -18.26
CA PHE A 267 2.17 -5.49 -17.68
C PHE A 267 2.65 -4.61 -16.54
N SER A 268 1.88 -3.58 -16.19
CA SER A 268 2.09 -2.77 -14.99
C SER A 268 0.98 -2.96 -13.98
N TRP A 269 1.33 -2.93 -12.70
CA TRP A 269 0.37 -2.72 -11.63
C TRP A 269 0.27 -1.23 -11.32
N PRO A 270 -0.89 -0.59 -11.54
CA PRO A 270 -1.00 0.87 -11.43
C PRO A 270 -0.96 1.35 -9.98
N SER A 271 -1.34 0.51 -9.02
CA SER A 271 -1.30 0.80 -7.58
C SER A 271 0.02 0.38 -6.93
N PHE A 272 0.29 0.93 -5.75
CA PHE A 272 1.30 0.35 -4.87
C PHE A 272 0.92 -1.11 -4.58
N SER A 273 1.92 -1.99 -4.49
CA SER A 273 1.70 -3.42 -4.33
C SER A 273 2.42 -3.93 -3.11
N SER A 274 1.66 -4.24 -2.07
CA SER A 274 2.20 -4.92 -0.89
C SER A 274 2.49 -6.38 -1.21
N THR A 275 3.65 -6.85 -0.77
CA THR A 275 4.15 -8.21 -0.99
C THR A 275 4.84 -8.71 0.27
N SER A 276 4.98 -10.03 0.41
CA SER A 276 5.67 -10.67 1.53
C SER A 276 6.93 -11.36 1.04
N LYS A 277 7.99 -11.38 1.86
CA LYS A 277 9.15 -12.26 1.61
C LYS A 277 8.87 -13.71 2.00
N ARG A 278 7.85 -13.95 2.84
CA ARG A 278 7.43 -15.28 3.28
C ARG A 278 6.38 -15.84 2.34
N ARG A 279 6.80 -16.80 1.50
CA ARG A 279 5.90 -17.50 0.57
C ARG A 279 4.66 -18.06 1.27
N GLU A 280 4.87 -18.76 2.38
CA GLU A 280 3.81 -19.39 3.16
C GLU A 280 2.75 -18.40 3.62
N ALA A 281 3.12 -17.17 4.01
CA ALA A 281 2.18 -16.15 4.43
C ALA A 281 1.30 -15.68 3.26
N ALA A 282 1.90 -15.44 2.09
CA ALA A 282 1.16 -15.04 0.89
C ALA A 282 0.30 -16.17 0.30
N GLU A 283 0.75 -17.43 0.42
CA GLU A 283 0.08 -18.60 -0.14
C GLU A 283 -1.19 -19.00 0.63
N LEU A 284 -1.38 -18.52 1.87
CA LEU A 284 -2.62 -18.69 2.62
C LEU A 284 -3.82 -18.00 1.97
N PHE A 285 -3.60 -17.04 1.08
CA PHE A 285 -4.67 -16.20 0.57
C PHE A 285 -4.90 -16.33 -0.93
N GLY A 286 -6.18 -16.24 -1.29
CA GLY A 286 -6.70 -16.26 -2.65
C GLY A 286 -6.45 -17.54 -3.44
N ASN A 287 -7.03 -17.62 -4.63
CA ASN A 287 -6.86 -18.73 -5.56
C ASN A 287 -5.55 -18.68 -6.38
N THR A 288 -4.81 -17.58 -6.31
CA THR A 288 -3.60 -17.31 -7.11
C THR A 288 -2.43 -16.86 -6.22
N LEU A 289 -1.20 -17.24 -6.59
CA LEU A 289 0.05 -16.75 -6.01
C LEU A 289 0.96 -16.15 -7.08
N PHE A 290 1.32 -14.88 -6.92
CA PHE A 290 2.39 -14.25 -7.67
C PHE A 290 3.74 -14.52 -7.01
N VAL A 291 4.69 -15.02 -7.79
CA VAL A 291 6.09 -15.19 -7.41
C VAL A 291 6.90 -14.18 -8.22
N MET A 292 7.37 -13.12 -7.56
CA MET A 292 8.01 -11.98 -8.19
C MET A 292 9.51 -12.02 -7.96
N ASN A 293 10.29 -12.16 -9.03
CA ASN A 293 11.74 -12.01 -8.98
C ASN A 293 12.14 -10.57 -9.28
N LEU A 294 12.62 -9.86 -8.26
CA LEU A 294 13.03 -8.47 -8.32
C LEU A 294 14.55 -8.43 -8.53
N LYS A 295 14.99 -8.74 -9.75
CA LYS A 295 16.40 -8.56 -10.16
C LYS A 295 16.63 -7.10 -10.54
N SER A 296 17.68 -6.50 -9.98
CA SER A 296 18.19 -5.17 -10.36
C SER A 296 17.08 -4.12 -10.49
N ILE A 297 16.49 -3.74 -9.35
CA ILE A 297 15.70 -2.53 -9.27
C ILE A 297 16.66 -1.36 -9.46
N SER A 298 16.67 -0.79 -10.67
CA SER A 298 17.50 0.37 -10.95
C SER A 298 16.79 1.63 -10.46
N ILE A 299 17.50 2.48 -9.71
CA ILE A 299 17.07 3.84 -9.35
C ILE A 299 16.55 4.64 -10.56
N LYS A 300 17.08 4.37 -11.76
CA LYS A 300 16.72 5.09 -12.99
C LYS A 300 15.30 4.77 -13.47
N THR A 301 14.80 3.59 -13.14
CA THR A 301 13.42 3.17 -13.44
C THR A 301 12.58 3.37 -12.19
N ASN A 302 11.40 4.00 -12.28
CA ASN A 302 10.51 4.22 -11.13
C ASN A 302 9.99 2.92 -10.46
N ASP A 303 10.54 1.76 -10.84
CA ASP A 303 10.29 0.43 -10.32
C ASP A 303 10.97 0.23 -8.96
N CYS A 304 10.67 1.09 -7.98
CA CYS A 304 11.26 1.05 -6.65
C CYS A 304 10.55 0.03 -5.74
N MET A 305 11.30 -0.56 -4.81
CA MET A 305 10.74 -1.34 -3.69
C MET A 305 11.36 -0.87 -2.36
N ALA A 306 10.61 -0.99 -1.28
CA ALA A 306 11.20 -0.89 0.05
C ALA A 306 10.80 -2.09 0.90
N ASP A 307 11.77 -2.57 1.65
CA ASP A 307 11.51 -3.40 2.81
C ASP A 307 10.93 -2.49 3.89
N ILE A 308 9.68 -2.73 4.25
CA ILE A 308 8.94 -1.88 5.18
C ILE A 308 8.51 -2.64 6.42
N GLN A 309 9.08 -3.82 6.66
CA GLN A 309 8.72 -4.69 7.78
C GLN A 309 8.61 -3.93 9.11
N GLN A 310 9.62 -3.13 9.45
CA GLN A 310 9.70 -2.38 10.71
C GLN A 310 8.68 -1.24 10.86
N TYR A 311 8.01 -0.84 9.77
CA TYR A 311 7.00 0.23 9.77
C TYR A 311 5.59 -0.28 9.46
N SER A 312 5.50 -1.53 9.01
CA SER A 312 4.24 -2.17 8.67
C SER A 312 3.45 -2.48 9.94
N GLN A 313 2.13 -2.37 9.84
CA GLN A 313 1.21 -2.87 10.86
C GLN A 313 1.25 -4.42 11.02
N PHE A 314 1.88 -5.11 10.06
CA PHE A 314 1.97 -6.56 10.01
C PHE A 314 3.44 -6.98 9.82
N PRO A 315 4.33 -6.71 10.81
CA PRO A 315 5.77 -6.97 10.68
C PRO A 315 6.11 -8.46 10.50
N GLU A 316 5.25 -9.37 10.92
CA GLU A 316 5.42 -10.82 10.77
C GLU A 316 5.29 -11.29 9.31
N GLU A 317 4.70 -10.45 8.44
CA GLU A 317 4.63 -10.69 6.99
C GLU A 317 5.97 -10.46 6.28
N GLU A 318 6.95 -9.84 6.94
CA GLU A 318 8.20 -9.39 6.30
C GLU A 318 7.91 -8.56 5.04
N GLU A 319 7.04 -7.55 5.19
CA GLU A 319 6.47 -6.85 4.05
C GLU A 319 7.51 -6.09 3.23
N THR A 320 7.43 -6.28 1.92
CA THR A 320 8.06 -5.42 0.92
C THR A 320 6.99 -4.71 0.11
N LEU A 321 7.07 -3.38 0.01
CA LEU A 321 6.15 -2.56 -0.74
C LEU A 321 6.77 -2.16 -2.09
N LEU A 322 6.04 -2.43 -3.17
CA LEU A 322 6.42 -2.05 -4.53
C LEU A 322 5.74 -0.74 -4.94
N ALA A 323 6.46 0.10 -5.65
CA ALA A 323 5.97 1.39 -6.13
C ALA A 323 4.80 1.24 -7.12
N ALA A 324 3.93 2.26 -7.14
CA ALA A 324 2.84 2.35 -8.10
C ALA A 324 3.34 2.49 -9.54
N GLY A 325 2.78 1.69 -10.46
CA GLY A 325 3.16 1.65 -11.86
C GLY A 325 4.41 0.81 -12.14
N ILE A 326 4.72 -0.16 -11.27
CA ILE A 326 5.84 -1.10 -11.47
C ILE A 326 5.54 -2.03 -12.66
N ASN A 327 6.56 -2.29 -13.49
CA ASN A 327 6.41 -3.13 -14.68
C ASN A 327 6.98 -4.54 -14.46
N PHE A 328 6.22 -5.54 -14.91
CA PHE A 328 6.57 -6.95 -14.82
C PHE A 328 6.54 -7.62 -16.19
N LYS A 329 7.41 -8.61 -16.38
CA LYS A 329 7.31 -9.60 -17.46
C LYS A 329 6.78 -10.91 -16.89
N ILE A 330 5.81 -11.52 -17.58
CA ILE A 330 5.28 -12.83 -17.20
C ILE A 330 6.18 -13.92 -17.77
N TRP A 331 6.64 -14.83 -16.91
CA TRP A 331 7.48 -15.96 -17.30
C TRP A 331 6.69 -17.26 -17.39
N SER A 332 5.82 -17.52 -16.42
CA SER A 332 4.97 -18.69 -16.42
C SER A 332 3.67 -18.40 -15.67
N ALA A 333 2.62 -19.14 -16.02
CA ALA A 333 1.32 -19.06 -15.39
C ALA A 333 0.66 -20.45 -15.44
N GLU A 334 0.70 -21.19 -14.33
CA GLU A 334 0.37 -22.62 -14.27
C GLU A 334 -0.34 -22.97 -12.95
N HIS A 335 -1.22 -23.97 -12.93
CA HIS A 335 -1.77 -24.48 -11.67
C HIS A 335 -0.77 -25.40 -11.00
N ASN A 336 -0.63 -25.29 -9.67
CA ASN A 336 0.09 -26.28 -8.88
C ASN A 336 -0.76 -27.54 -8.66
N LEU A 337 -0.16 -28.56 -8.04
CA LEU A 337 -0.82 -29.83 -7.74
C LEU A 337 -2.06 -29.68 -6.84
N ASN A 338 -2.15 -28.60 -6.06
CA ASN A 338 -3.26 -28.31 -5.15
C ASN A 338 -4.33 -27.42 -5.82
N GLY A 339 -4.23 -27.18 -7.13
CA GLY A 339 -5.19 -26.36 -7.90
C GLY A 339 -4.97 -24.85 -7.80
N LYS A 340 -4.03 -24.37 -6.97
CA LYS A 340 -3.71 -22.93 -6.85
C LYS A 340 -2.96 -22.45 -8.09
N PHE A 341 -3.36 -21.32 -8.65
CA PHE A 341 -2.74 -20.75 -9.85
C PHE A 341 -1.46 -19.99 -9.49
N ILE A 342 -0.33 -20.34 -10.09
CA ILE A 342 0.99 -19.76 -9.81
C ILE A 342 1.45 -18.95 -11.01
N ILE A 343 1.69 -17.66 -10.79
CA ILE A 343 2.19 -16.75 -11.83
C ILE A 343 3.60 -16.31 -11.43
N LYS A 344 4.60 -16.68 -12.24
CA LYS A 344 5.98 -16.25 -12.04
C LYS A 344 6.23 -15.02 -12.91
N VAL A 345 6.67 -13.93 -12.28
CA VAL A 345 6.98 -12.67 -12.96
C VAL A 345 8.34 -12.15 -12.53
N SER A 346 8.94 -11.28 -13.33
CA SER A 346 10.09 -10.49 -12.89
C SER A 346 9.94 -9.03 -13.25
N VAL A 347 10.53 -8.16 -12.45
CA VAL A 347 10.78 -6.78 -12.89
C VAL A 347 11.78 -6.85 -14.03
N GLY A 348 11.54 -6.10 -15.10
CA GLY A 348 12.35 -6.16 -16.31
C GLY A 348 12.66 -4.79 -16.87
N ARG A 349 13.93 -4.53 -17.14
CA ARG A 349 14.38 -3.47 -18.04
C ARG A 349 14.40 -3.97 -19.50
N LEU A 350 14.09 -3.08 -20.43
CA LEU A 350 14.73 -3.07 -21.75
C LEU A 350 16.18 -2.64 -21.54
N LEU A 351 17.14 -3.47 -21.93
CA LEU A 351 18.55 -3.09 -22.04
C LEU A 351 19.04 -3.14 -23.49
N SER A 352 18.14 -3.08 -24.48
CA SER A 352 18.50 -3.11 -25.91
C SER A 352 18.04 -1.92 -26.75
N ASP A 353 17.16 -1.03 -26.26
CA ASP A 353 16.51 -0.03 -27.14
C ASP A 353 16.64 1.42 -26.61
N ILE A 354 17.69 1.72 -25.84
CA ILE A 354 18.11 3.11 -25.62
C ILE A 354 19.56 3.17 -26.09
N ASP A 355 19.70 3.27 -27.41
CA ASP A 355 20.83 4.01 -27.94
C ASP A 355 20.74 5.43 -27.37
N LEU A 356 21.90 5.88 -26.93
CA LEU A 356 22.19 7.26 -26.59
C LEU A 356 21.89 8.09 -27.84
N ASP A 357 20.94 9.04 -27.72
CA ASP A 357 20.84 10.30 -28.46
C ASP A 357 19.36 10.68 -28.54
N ASP A 358 18.88 11.43 -27.55
CA ASP A 358 17.74 12.35 -27.70
C ASP A 358 17.80 13.36 -26.55
N ASP A 359 18.89 14.13 -26.54
CA ASP A 359 18.84 15.55 -26.17
C ASP A 359 18.12 16.29 -27.33
N GLU A 360 16.83 16.03 -27.51
CA GLU A 360 16.02 16.80 -28.46
C GLU A 360 15.39 17.98 -27.73
N LYS A 361 16.02 19.12 -27.98
CA LYS A 361 15.59 20.49 -27.77
C LYS A 361 14.06 20.64 -27.75
N CYS A 362 13.54 21.16 -26.63
CA CYS A 362 12.33 21.98 -26.70
C CYS A 362 12.69 23.25 -27.48
N ASP A 363 12.49 23.21 -28.80
CA ASP A 363 12.52 24.40 -29.64
C ASP A 363 11.33 25.30 -29.30
N ASP A 364 11.68 26.57 -29.09
CA ASP A 364 10.84 27.74 -29.19
C ASP A 364 10.12 27.78 -30.54
N THR A 365 8.79 27.78 -30.51
CA THR A 365 7.95 28.52 -31.46
C THR A 365 6.73 29.02 -30.67
N SER A 366 6.77 30.23 -30.10
CA SER A 366 6.48 31.54 -30.70
C SER A 366 4.99 31.88 -30.74
N LEU A 367 4.66 32.92 -29.95
CA LEU A 367 3.62 33.97 -30.09
C LEU A 367 2.15 33.58 -30.23
#